data_AF-D2ZVL6-F1
#
_entry.id   AF-D2ZVL6-F1
#
_cell.length_a   1.000
_cell.length_b   1.000
_cell.length_c   1.000
_cell.angle_alpha   90.00
_cell.angle_beta   90.00
_cell.angle_gamma   90.00
#
_symmetry.space_group_name_H-M   'P 1'
#
loop_
_entity.id
_entity.type
_entity.pdbx_description
1 polymer ?
#
loop_
_entity_poly.entity_id
_entity_poly.type
_entity_poly.pdbx_seq_one_letter_code
_entity_poly.pdbx_strand_id
1 'polypeptide(L)' 'MKKLNTLFAATLLVAAFSAHAAPAYTPAPNQVKQVKTQAPGYFRQMVGDFEVTALYD' A
#
# COMPACT_ATOMS: atom_id res chain seq x y z
N MET A 1 4.35 -42.16 27.16
CA MET A 1 4.09 -40.77 27.58
C MET A 1 5.05 -39.77 26.93
N LYS A 2 6.38 -39.92 27.03
CA LYS A 2 7.36 -38.96 26.44
C LYS A 2 7.15 -38.68 24.94
N LYS A 3 6.93 -39.72 24.11
CA LYS A 3 6.71 -39.57 22.65
C LYS A 3 5.45 -38.78 22.30
N LEU A 4 4.39 -38.89 23.10
CA LEU A 4 3.12 -38.19 22.88
C LEU A 4 3.27 -36.69 23.18
N ASN A 5 3.97 -36.35 24.27
CA ASN A 5 4.30 -34.96 24.60
C ASN A 5 5.21 -34.32 23.54
N THR A 6 6.17 -35.07 22.99
CA THR A 6 7.04 -34.58 21.91
C THR A 6 6.27 -34.30 20.63
N LEU A 7 5.35 -35.19 20.25
CA LEU A 7 4.48 -34.99 19.08
C LEU A 7 3.60 -33.76 19.26
N PHE A 8 3.01 -33.60 20.44
CA PHE A 8 2.16 -32.45 20.78
C PHE A 8 2.94 -31.13 20.76
N ALA A 9 4.14 -31.10 21.35
CA ALA A 9 5.02 -29.94 21.32
C ALA A 9 5.43 -29.57 19.89
N ALA A 10 5.75 -30.56 19.04
CA ALA A 10 6.08 -30.32 17.64
C ALA A 10 4.89 -29.74 16.84
N THR A 11 3.66 -30.17 17.14
CA THR A 11 2.46 -29.63 16.47
C THR A 11 2.21 -28.18 16.86
N LEU A 12 2.38 -27.84 18.14
CA LEU A 12 2.27 -26.46 18.64
C LEU A 12 3.31 -25.53 18.01
N LEU A 13 4.55 -26.00 17.84
CA LEU A 13 5.63 -25.22 17.26
C LEU A 13 5.40 -24.91 15.77
N VAL A 14 4.90 -25.89 15.01
CA VAL A 14 4.52 -25.71 13.60
C VAL A 14 3.33 -24.77 13.44
N ALA A 15 2.33 -24.87 14.34
CA ALA A 15 1.17 -23.98 14.33
C ALA A 15 1.56 -22.53 14.64
N ALA A 16 2.45 -22.32 15.61
CA ALA A 16 2.95 -21.00 15.97
C ALA A 16 3.75 -20.36 14.82
N PHE A 17 4.60 -21.12 14.13
CA PHE A 17 5.33 -20.60 12.97
C PHE A 17 4.42 -20.25 11.79
N SER A 18 3.38 -21.05 11.54
CA SER A 18 2.42 -20.82 10.46
C SER A 18 1.60 -19.54 10.66
N ALA A 19 1.32 -19.15 11.91
CA ALA A 19 0.59 -17.93 12.23
C ALA A 19 1.37 -16.63 11.94
N HIS A 20 2.70 -16.68 11.90
CA HIS A 20 3.56 -15.52 11.60
C HIS A 20 3.82 -15.32 10.10
N ALA A 21 3.45 -16.29 9.26
CA ALA A 21 3.68 -16.21 7.82
C ALA A 21 2.71 -15.27 7.09
N ALA A 22 1.62 -14.86 7.75
CA ALA A 22 0.65 -13.93 7.18
C ALA A 22 0.92 -12.48 7.64
N PRO A 23 0.79 -11.49 6.76
CA PRO A 23 0.89 -10.09 7.14
C PRO A 23 -0.23 -9.74 8.14
N ALA A 24 0.13 -9.03 9.22
CA ALA A 24 -0.83 -8.58 10.24
C ALA A 24 -1.91 -7.63 9.68
N TYR A 25 -1.66 -7.05 8.51
CA TYR A 25 -2.57 -6.18 7.79
C TYR A 25 -2.41 -6.37 6.28
N THR A 26 -3.53 -6.65 5.61
CA THR A 26 -3.63 -6.62 4.15
C THR A 26 -4.51 -5.43 3.78
N PRO A 27 -3.94 -4.35 3.20
CA PRO A 27 -4.75 -3.23 2.75
C PRO A 27 -5.81 -3.73 1.76
N ALA A 28 -7.05 -3.26 1.93
CA ALA A 28 -8.10 -3.52 0.97
C ALA A 28 -7.71 -2.90 -0.39
N PRO A 29 -8.11 -3.52 -1.52
CA PRO A 29 -7.90 -2.91 -2.83
C PRO A 29 -8.60 -1.55 -2.89
N ASN A 30 -7.93 -0.57 -3.49
CA ASN A 30 -8.50 0.77 -3.63
C ASN A 30 -9.79 0.70 -4.46
N GLN A 31 -10.88 1.27 -3.96
CA GLN A 31 -12.20 1.19 -4.61
C GLN A 31 -12.24 1.94 -5.95
N VAL A 32 -11.26 2.82 -6.19
CA VAL A 32 -11.15 3.64 -7.40
C VAL A 32 -9.81 3.38 -8.07
N LYS A 33 -9.81 3.32 -9.40
CA LYS A 33 -8.59 3.22 -10.20
C LYS A 33 -7.73 4.46 -9.99
N GLN A 34 -6.42 4.28 -9.83
CA GLN A 34 -5.49 5.41 -9.83
C GLN A 34 -5.49 6.08 -11.20
N VAL A 35 -5.78 7.38 -11.24
CA VAL A 35 -5.92 8.13 -12.49
C VAL A 35 -4.57 8.29 -13.18
N LYS A 36 -3.47 8.50 -12.42
CA LYS A 36 -2.08 8.62 -12.90
C LYS A 36 -1.82 9.71 -13.95
N THR A 37 -2.82 10.51 -14.30
CA THR A 37 -2.68 11.66 -15.19
C THR A 37 -2.21 12.87 -14.39
N GLN A 38 -1.29 13.65 -14.97
CA GLN A 38 -0.90 14.94 -14.42
C GLN A 38 -2.03 15.96 -14.59
N ALA A 39 -2.02 17.03 -13.79
CA ALA A 39 -2.84 18.22 -14.05
C ALA A 39 -2.51 18.84 -15.42
N PRO A 40 -3.40 19.66 -16.00
CA PRO A 40 -3.09 20.41 -17.22
C PRO A 40 -1.79 21.23 -17.08
N GLY A 41 -0.94 21.16 -18.11
CA GLY A 41 0.38 21.79 -18.13
C GLY A 41 0.37 23.30 -18.36
N TYR A 42 -0.54 24.02 -17.71
CA TYR A 42 -0.56 25.48 -17.76
C TYR A 42 -0.74 26.10 -16.38
N PHE A 43 -0.24 27.32 -16.22
CA PHE A 43 -0.41 28.10 -15.01
C PHE A 43 -0.70 29.55 -15.35
N ARG A 44 -1.80 30.10 -14.80
CA ARG A 44 -2.20 31.49 -15.01
C ARG A 44 -1.72 32.35 -13.85
N GLN A 45 -1.16 33.50 -14.17
CA GLN A 45 -0.68 34.47 -13.19
C GLN A 45 -0.96 35.89 -13.68
N MET A 46 -1.49 36.74 -12.78
CA MET A 46 -1.61 38.17 -13.04
C MET A 46 -0.26 38.87 -12.83
N VAL A 47 0.13 39.73 -13.76
CA VAL A 47 1.34 40.57 -13.71
C VAL A 47 0.93 42.00 -14.04
N GLY A 48 0.60 42.77 -13.00
CA GLY A 48 -0.06 44.07 -13.16
C GLY A 48 -1.40 43.89 -13.86
N ASP A 49 -1.60 44.58 -14.98
CA ASP A 49 -2.82 44.51 -15.78
C ASP A 49 -2.81 43.35 -16.79
N PHE A 50 -1.68 42.63 -16.92
CA PHE A 50 -1.57 41.50 -17.83
C PHE A 50 -1.94 40.19 -17.16
N GLU A 51 -2.58 39.32 -17.92
CA GLU A 51 -2.73 37.92 -17.57
C GLU A 51 -1.73 37.07 -18.36
N VAL A 52 -0.82 36.41 -17.65
CA VAL A 52 0.21 35.55 -18.22
C VAL A 52 -0.19 34.09 -18.04
N THR A 53 -0.11 33.31 -19.12
CA THR A 53 -0.30 31.85 -19.08
C THR A 53 1.00 31.16 -19.45
N ALA A 54 1.65 30.49 -18.49
CA ALA A 54 2.78 29.62 -18.77
C ALA A 54 2.26 28.29 -19.37
N LEU A 55 2.91 27.81 -20.42
CA LEU A 55 2.60 26.53 -21.06
C LEU A 55 3.81 25.61 -20.95
N TYR A 56 3.58 24.38 -20.52
CA TYR A 56 4.57 23.30 -20.49
C TYR A 56 4.49 22.53 -21.82
N ASP A 57 5.61 22.49 -22.56
CA ASP A 57 5.77 21.77 -23.84
C ASP A 57 5.93 20.25 -23.63
#